data_AF-A0A9W4TUJ1-F1
#
_entry.id   AF-A0A9W4TUJ1-F1
#
_cell.length_a   1.000
_cell.length_b   1.000
_cell.length_c   1.000
_cell.angle_alpha   90.00
_cell.angle_beta   90.00
_cell.angle_gamma   90.00
#
_symmetry.space_group_name_H-M   'P 1'
#
loop_
_entity.id
_entity.type
_entity.pdbx_description
1 polymer ?
#
loop_
_entity_poly.entity_id
_entity_poly.type
_entity_poly.pdbx_seq_one_letter_code
_entity_poly.pdbx_strand_id
1 'polypeptide(L)'
;MSSFAKIKCFLASFLIFYTSYLYFYKCQTLTPLQEVGEKILHPLHSHHSQLCEVLHNGINYVEPYATKTHKFLDDNVHSHPLFIEYKIHEKIEFAKSQFIKYVYPRIYELYQLTDQVEAKAYDHFTGLYHQVIEFGQSKLKND
;
A
#
# COMPACT_ATOMS: atom_id res chain seq x y z
N MET A 1 -23.63 -8.35 -16.77
CA MET A 1 -22.59 -7.38 -16.35
C MET A 1 -21.43 -7.44 -17.33
N SER A 2 -21.23 -6.38 -18.14
CA SER A 2 -20.21 -6.31 -19.18
C SER A 2 -18.79 -6.51 -18.61
N SER A 3 -17.96 -7.32 -19.27
CA SER A 3 -16.59 -7.67 -18.84
C SER A 3 -15.70 -6.45 -18.59
N PHE A 4 -15.94 -5.34 -19.29
CA PHE A 4 -15.23 -4.07 -19.08
C PHE A 4 -15.45 -3.47 -17.68
N ALA A 5 -16.64 -3.63 -17.11
CA ALA A 5 -16.92 -3.15 -15.74
C ALA A 5 -16.18 -3.99 -14.70
N LYS A 6 -16.07 -5.31 -14.93
CA LYS A 6 -15.34 -6.23 -14.03
C LYS A 6 -13.84 -5.91 -13.99
N ILE A 7 -13.24 -5.63 -15.16
CA ILE A 7 -11.81 -5.27 -15.26
C ILE A 7 -11.53 -3.95 -14.53
N LYS A 8 -12.38 -2.94 -14.70
CA LYS A 8 -12.23 -1.65 -13.99
C LYS A 8 -12.33 -1.82 -12.47
N CYS A 9 -13.31 -2.58 -12.00
CA CYS A 9 -13.43 -2.87 -10.56
C CYS A 9 -12.20 -3.62 -10.04
N PHE A 10 -11.71 -4.63 -10.78
CA PHE A 10 -10.51 -5.35 -10.41
C PHE A 10 -9.28 -4.44 -10.33
N LEU A 11 -9.06 -3.59 -11.34
CA LEU A 11 -7.96 -2.62 -11.35
C LEU A 11 -8.07 -1.62 -10.20
N ALA A 12 -9.27 -1.09 -9.93
CA ALA A 12 -9.49 -0.19 -8.81
C ALA A 12 -9.20 -0.87 -7.47
N SER A 13 -9.68 -2.10 -7.27
CA SER A 13 -9.39 -2.89 -6.07
C SER A 13 -7.90 -3.20 -5.93
N PHE A 14 -7.22 -3.54 -7.02
CA PHE A 14 -5.78 -3.77 -7.04
C PHE A 14 -5.01 -2.51 -6.68
N LEU A 15 -5.37 -1.35 -7.24
CA LEU A 15 -4.76 -0.07 -6.92
C LEU A 15 -4.95 0.28 -5.45
N ILE A 16 -6.17 0.13 -4.91
CA ILE A 16 -6.47 0.39 -3.49
C ILE A 16 -5.66 -0.56 -2.59
N PHE A 17 -5.58 -1.83 -2.95
CA PHE A 17 -4.78 -2.79 -2.21
C PHE A 17 -3.29 -2.42 -2.25
N TYR A 18 -2.74 -2.12 -3.42
CA TYR A 18 -1.32 -1.81 -3.57
C TYR A 18 -0.93 -0.49 -2.90
N THR A 19 -1.78 0.55 -2.96
CA THR A 19 -1.53 1.80 -2.22
C THR A 19 -1.60 1.58 -0.71
N SER A 20 -2.53 0.75 -0.22
CA SER A 20 -2.59 0.38 1.20
C SER A 20 -1.36 -0.40 1.64
N TYR A 21 -0.90 -1.34 0.82
CA TYR A 21 0.32 -2.10 1.04
C TYR A 21 1.55 -1.18 1.12
N LEU A 22 1.69 -0.26 0.16
CA LEU A 22 2.78 0.72 0.18
C LEU A 22 2.71 1.57 1.44
N TYR A 23 1.55 2.13 1.76
CA TYR A 23 1.36 3.05 2.88
C TYR A 23 1.62 2.40 4.26
N PHE A 24 0.95 1.27 4.52
CA PHE A 24 0.92 0.65 5.85
C PHE A 24 2.09 -0.30 6.09
N TYR A 25 2.69 -0.86 5.03
CA TYR A 25 3.79 -1.84 5.15
C TYR A 25 5.10 -1.27 4.61
N LYS A 26 5.24 -1.08 3.29
CA LYS A 26 6.55 -0.76 2.68
C LYS A 26 7.13 0.59 3.10
N CYS A 27 6.35 1.66 3.11
CA CYS A 27 6.87 2.98 3.47
C CYS A 27 7.26 3.06 4.96
N GLN A 28 6.64 2.26 5.83
CA GLN A 28 7.01 2.16 7.24
C GLN A 28 8.34 1.41 7.41
N THR A 29 8.55 0.30 6.69
CA THR A 29 9.79 -0.49 6.75
C THR A 29 10.99 0.23 6.12
N LEU A 30 10.75 1.20 5.22
CA LEU A 30 11.80 2.01 4.58
C LEU A 30 12.29 3.19 5.43
N THR A 31 11.81 3.36 6.67
CA THR A 31 12.30 4.42 7.58
C THR A 31 13.70 4.08 8.14
N PRO A 32 14.56 5.10 8.38
CA PRO A 32 16.01 4.90 8.59
C PRO A 32 16.39 4.10 9.85
N LEU A 33 15.46 3.82 10.76
CA LEU A 33 15.74 3.04 11.97
C LEU A 33 15.84 1.52 11.69
N GLN A 34 15.30 1.04 10.56
CA GLN A 34 15.32 -0.36 10.13
C GLN A 34 16.36 -0.60 9.01
N GLU A 35 17.22 0.38 8.75
CA GLU A 35 18.23 0.34 7.67
C GLU A 35 19.37 -0.65 7.89
N VAL A 36 19.57 -1.20 9.09
CA VAL A 36 20.75 -2.04 9.36
C VAL A 36 20.50 -3.53 9.12
N GLY A 37 19.23 -3.97 9.13
CA GLY A 37 18.87 -5.39 8.93
C GLY A 37 18.38 -5.75 7.52
N GLU A 38 17.75 -4.82 6.81
CA GLU A 38 17.04 -5.08 5.54
C GLU A 38 17.73 -4.53 4.28
N LYS A 39 18.90 -3.90 4.41
CA LYS A 39 19.71 -3.31 3.30
C LYS A 39 20.12 -4.30 2.19
N ILE A 40 19.66 -5.55 2.21
CA ILE A 40 19.99 -6.61 1.25
C ILE A 40 18.76 -7.14 0.46
N LEU A 41 17.50 -6.90 0.85
CA LEU A 41 16.45 -7.89 0.53
C LEU A 41 15.37 -7.53 -0.50
N HIS A 42 15.36 -6.37 -1.15
CA HIS A 42 14.41 -6.15 -2.26
C HIS A 42 14.97 -5.33 -3.43
N PRO A 43 14.99 -5.88 -4.66
CA PRO A 43 15.57 -5.20 -5.81
C PRO A 43 14.76 -3.98 -6.28
N LEU A 44 13.53 -3.79 -5.77
CA LEU A 44 12.65 -2.65 -6.09
C LEU A 44 12.80 -1.45 -5.14
N HIS A 45 13.76 -1.44 -4.22
CA HIS A 45 13.89 -0.41 -3.18
C HIS A 45 13.84 1.03 -3.73
N SER A 46 14.54 1.32 -4.84
CA SER A 46 14.54 2.65 -5.46
C SER A 46 13.16 3.07 -5.97
N HIS A 47 12.40 2.14 -6.55
CA HIS A 47 11.05 2.37 -7.04
C HIS A 47 10.06 2.54 -5.89
N HIS A 48 10.14 1.71 -4.85
CA HIS A 48 9.30 1.86 -3.66
C HIS A 48 9.56 3.18 -2.93
N SER A 49 10.81 3.63 -2.84
CA SER A 49 11.16 4.92 -2.24
C SER A 49 10.50 6.10 -2.98
N GLN A 50 10.56 6.13 -4.31
CA GLN A 50 9.89 7.16 -5.11
C GLN A 50 8.36 7.11 -4.94
N LEU A 51 7.78 5.91 -4.93
CA LEU A 51 6.34 5.74 -4.72
C LEU A 51 5.90 6.22 -3.33
N CYS A 52 6.72 5.98 -2.30
CA CYS A 52 6.47 6.51 -0.96
C CYS A 52 6.53 8.04 -0.92
N GLU A 53 7.46 8.67 -1.64
CA GLU A 53 7.55 10.13 -1.74
C GLU A 53 6.29 10.70 -2.42
N VAL A 54 5.87 10.12 -3.55
CA VAL A 54 4.64 10.53 -4.25
C VAL A 54 3.42 10.37 -3.34
N LEU A 55 3.35 9.26 -2.60
CA LEU A 55 2.26 8.99 -1.68
C LEU A 55 2.23 10.01 -0.53
N HIS A 56 3.39 10.34 0.04
CA HIS A 56 3.52 11.34 1.10
C HIS A 56 3.11 12.73 0.61
N ASN A 57 3.56 13.14 -0.58
CA ASN A 57 3.14 14.39 -1.21
C ASN A 57 1.62 14.42 -1.46
N GLY A 58 1.03 13.30 -1.88
CA GLY A 58 -0.42 13.16 -2.03
C GLY A 58 -1.17 13.33 -0.72
N ILE A 59 -0.65 12.77 0.37
CA ILE A 59 -1.23 12.94 1.71
C ILE A 59 -1.18 14.40 2.14
N ASN A 60 -0.03 15.07 2.00
CA ASN A 60 0.13 16.48 2.35
C ASN A 60 -0.82 17.39 1.57
N TYR A 61 -1.14 17.04 0.32
CA TYR A 61 -2.12 17.76 -0.48
C TYR A 61 -3.57 17.58 0.03
N VAL A 62 -3.93 16.37 0.49
CA VAL A 62 -5.28 16.04 0.96
C VAL A 62 -5.51 16.40 2.42
N GLU A 63 -4.45 16.42 3.23
CA GLU A 63 -4.46 16.73 4.66
C GLU A 63 -5.32 17.95 5.03
N PRO A 64 -5.19 19.14 4.39
CA PRO A 64 -6.01 20.29 4.77
C PRO A 64 -7.52 20.06 4.60
N TYR A 65 -7.92 19.26 3.60
CA TYR A 65 -9.32 18.90 3.38
C TYR A 65 -9.80 17.88 4.42
N ALA A 66 -8.95 16.92 4.76
CA ALA A 66 -9.23 15.97 5.83
C ALA A 66 -9.40 16.69 7.17
N THR A 67 -8.48 17.60 7.53
CA THR A 67 -8.56 18.42 8.75
C THR A 67 -9.84 19.24 8.79
N LYS A 68 -10.23 19.87 7.67
CA LYS A 68 -11.48 20.63 7.59
C LYS A 68 -12.71 19.74 7.82
N THR A 69 -12.69 18.52 7.29
CA THR A 69 -13.76 17.54 7.46
C THR A 69 -13.82 17.06 8.91
N HIS A 70 -12.68 16.70 9.50
CA HIS A 70 -12.60 16.32 10.92
C HIS A 70 -13.14 17.41 11.84
N LYS A 71 -12.74 18.66 11.61
CA LYS A 71 -13.26 19.81 12.37
C LYS A 71 -14.79 19.96 12.23
N PHE A 72 -15.33 19.78 11.02
CA PHE A 72 -16.77 19.82 10.82
C PHE A 72 -17.50 18.70 11.58
N LEU A 73 -16.97 17.47 11.56
CA LEU A 73 -17.53 16.35 12.32
C LEU A 73 -17.43 16.59 13.82
N ASP A 74 -16.32 17.13 14.31
CA ASP A 74 -16.16 17.46 15.73
C ASP A 74 -17.21 18.50 16.17
N ASP A 75 -17.34 19.58 15.40
CA ASP A 75 -18.23 20.69 15.74
C ASP A 75 -19.73 20.33 15.65
N ASN A 76 -20.12 19.41 14.75
CA ASN A 76 -21.54 19.13 14.45
C ASN A 76 -22.02 17.72 14.80
N VAL A 77 -21.15 16.71 14.73
CA VAL A 77 -21.53 15.31 14.94
C VAL A 77 -21.10 14.85 16.32
N HIS A 78 -19.83 15.04 16.69
CA HIS A 78 -19.31 14.56 17.97
C HIS A 78 -19.84 15.37 19.16
N SER A 79 -20.18 16.64 18.95
CA SER A 79 -20.83 17.51 19.92
C SER A 79 -22.34 17.23 20.09
N HIS A 80 -22.95 16.45 19.18
CA HIS A 80 -24.39 16.25 19.17
C HIS A 80 -24.85 15.42 20.39
N PRO A 81 -25.95 15.79 21.09
CA PRO A 81 -26.40 15.10 22.29
C PRO A 81 -26.59 13.59 22.09
N LEU A 82 -27.20 13.18 20.97
CA LEU A 82 -27.39 11.77 20.64
C LEU A 82 -26.07 11.00 20.43
N PHE A 83 -25.03 11.66 19.91
CA PHE A 83 -23.72 11.02 19.70
C PHE A 83 -23.07 10.68 21.04
N ILE A 84 -23.21 11.59 22.00
CA ILE A 84 -22.73 11.43 23.38
C ILE A 84 -23.59 10.39 24.12
N GLU A 85 -24.91 10.52 24.06
CA GLU A 85 -25.88 9.64 24.73
C GLU A 85 -25.70 8.18 24.32
N TYR A 86 -25.52 7.91 23.02
CA TYR A 86 -25.30 6.55 22.52
C TYR A 86 -23.85 6.09 22.57
N LYS A 87 -22.93 6.89 23.14
CA LYS A 87 -21.51 6.58 23.26
C LYS A 87 -20.90 6.11 21.94
N ILE A 88 -21.24 6.79 20.85
CA ILE A 88 -20.85 6.36 19.50
C ILE A 88 -19.34 6.34 19.35
N HIS A 89 -18.63 7.30 19.97
CA HIS A 89 -17.17 7.32 20.02
C HIS A 89 -16.58 6.02 20.61
N GLU A 90 -17.07 5.57 21.77
CA GLU A 90 -16.61 4.34 22.41
C GLU A 90 -16.85 3.11 21.51
N LYS A 91 -17.98 3.07 20.79
CA LYS A 91 -18.30 1.97 19.86
C LYS A 91 -17.37 1.96 18.65
N ILE A 92 -17.02 3.13 18.11
CA ILE A 92 -16.08 3.26 16.99
C ILE A 92 -14.68 2.80 17.42
N GLU A 93 -14.20 3.28 18.57
CA GLU A 93 -12.90 2.85 19.11
C GLU A 93 -12.88 1.37 19.44
N PHE A 94 -13.96 0.81 19.99
CA PHE A 94 -14.09 -0.62 20.18
C PHE A 94 -14.00 -1.38 18.84
N ALA A 95 -14.76 -0.99 17.82
CA ALA A 95 -14.71 -1.63 16.50
C ALA A 95 -13.31 -1.56 15.89
N LYS A 96 -12.63 -0.41 16.00
CA LYS A 96 -11.25 -0.22 15.57
C LYS A 96 -10.30 -1.16 16.32
N SER A 97 -10.47 -1.30 17.64
CA SER A 97 -9.66 -2.23 18.44
C SER A 97 -9.85 -3.69 18.00
N GLN A 98 -11.08 -4.10 17.68
CA GLN A 98 -11.37 -5.44 17.19
C GLN A 98 -10.76 -5.66 15.81
N PHE A 99 -10.85 -4.67 14.92
CA PHE A 99 -10.19 -4.72 13.62
C PHE A 99 -8.67 -4.88 13.75
N ILE A 100 -8.03 -4.08 14.60
CA ILE A 100 -6.58 -4.16 14.85
C ILE A 100 -6.21 -5.52 15.44
N LYS A 101 -7.05 -6.08 16.32
CA LYS A 101 -6.77 -7.35 16.97
C LYS A 101 -6.92 -8.56 16.05
N TYR A 102 -7.95 -8.57 15.19
CA TYR A 102 -8.33 -9.78 14.45
C TYR A 102 -8.09 -9.70 12.95
N VAL A 103 -8.27 -8.53 12.35
CA VAL A 103 -8.22 -8.36 10.90
C VAL A 103 -6.84 -7.89 10.47
N TYR A 104 -6.28 -6.91 11.16
CA TYR A 104 -4.98 -6.33 10.82
C TYR A 104 -3.84 -7.37 10.75
N PRO A 105 -3.72 -8.37 11.65
CA PRO A 105 -2.65 -9.36 11.54
C PRO A 105 -2.73 -10.17 10.24
N ARG A 106 -3.94 -10.48 9.77
CA ARG A 106 -4.15 -11.20 8.50
C ARG A 106 -3.82 -10.35 7.29
N ILE A 107 -4.15 -9.06 7.34
CA ILE A 107 -3.76 -8.10 6.30
C ILE A 107 -2.24 -7.97 6.27
N TYR A 108 -1.59 -7.91 7.43
CA TYR A 108 -0.15 -7.82 7.54
C TYR A 108 0.56 -9.07 6.99
N GLU A 109 0.07 -10.27 7.30
CA GLU A 109 0.54 -11.53 6.68
C GLU A 109 0.40 -11.48 5.14
N LEU A 110 -0.73 -10.97 4.63
CA LEU A 110 -0.94 -10.82 3.19
C LEU A 110 0.05 -9.82 2.55
N TYR A 111 0.39 -8.75 3.25
CA TYR A 111 1.43 -7.81 2.82
C TYR A 111 2.80 -8.47 2.75
N GLN A 112 3.18 -9.27 3.75
CA GLN A 112 4.43 -10.03 3.72
C GLN A 112 4.48 -11.01 2.54
N LEU A 113 3.37 -11.70 2.24
CA LEU A 113 3.30 -12.59 1.08
C LEU A 113 3.42 -11.82 -0.24
N THR A 114 2.74 -10.68 -0.33
CA THR A 114 2.82 -9.80 -1.51
C THR A 114 4.27 -9.37 -1.76
N ASP A 115 4.99 -9.05 -0.70
CA ASP A 115 6.40 -8.67 -0.77
C ASP A 115 7.29 -9.78 -1.35
N GLN A 116 7.13 -11.01 -0.87
CA GLN A 116 7.88 -12.16 -1.39
C GLN A 116 7.55 -12.46 -2.86
N VAL A 117 6.27 -12.30 -3.24
CA VAL A 117 5.83 -12.49 -4.62
C VAL A 117 6.41 -11.41 -5.53
N GLU A 118 6.48 -10.16 -5.07
CA GLU A 118 7.06 -9.04 -5.84
C GLU A 118 8.56 -9.27 -6.12
N ALA A 119 9.33 -9.72 -5.12
CA ALA A 119 10.75 -10.08 -5.31
C ALA A 119 10.91 -11.17 -6.37
N LYS A 120 10.17 -12.29 -6.21
CA LYS A 120 10.26 -13.42 -7.13
C LYS A 120 9.82 -13.07 -8.55
N ALA A 121 8.78 -12.24 -8.67
CA ALA A 121 8.32 -11.76 -9.97
C ALA A 121 9.42 -10.93 -10.64
N TYR A 122 10.05 -10.01 -9.90
CA TYR A 122 11.15 -9.22 -10.43
C TYR A 122 12.33 -10.08 -10.88
N ASP A 123 12.77 -11.05 -10.07
CA ASP A 123 13.85 -11.96 -10.42
C ASP A 123 13.51 -12.77 -11.69
N HIS A 124 12.26 -13.20 -11.84
CA HIS A 124 11.81 -13.91 -13.02
C HIS A 124 11.83 -13.03 -14.29
N PHE A 125 11.30 -11.81 -14.20
CA PHE A 125 11.28 -10.88 -15.34
C PHE A 125 12.67 -10.42 -15.75
N THR A 126 13.54 -10.16 -14.78
CA THR A 126 14.95 -9.79 -15.05
C THR A 126 15.72 -10.96 -15.68
N GLY A 127 15.49 -12.20 -15.22
CA GLY A 127 16.05 -13.40 -15.83
C GLY A 127 15.61 -13.60 -17.28
N LEU A 128 14.31 -13.45 -17.57
CA LEU A 128 13.80 -13.49 -18.95
C LEU A 128 14.41 -12.39 -19.83
N TYR A 129 14.53 -11.17 -19.29
CA TYR A 129 15.11 -10.06 -20.02
C TYR A 129 16.59 -10.30 -20.37
N HIS A 130 17.38 -10.84 -19.43
CA HIS A 130 18.77 -11.22 -19.70
C HIS A 130 18.87 -12.30 -20.78
N GLN A 131 18.02 -13.34 -20.72
CA GLN A 131 18.00 -14.38 -21.75
C GLN A 131 17.68 -13.82 -23.15
N VAL A 132 16.75 -12.85 -23.24
CA VAL A 132 16.42 -12.19 -24.51
C VAL A 132 17.59 -11.36 -25.03
N ILE A 133 18.30 -10.64 -24.17
CA ILE A 133 19.49 -9.86 -24.55
C ILE A 133 20.61 -10.79 -25.03
N GLU A 134 20.92 -11.84 -24.28
CA GLU A 134 21.95 -12.82 -24.64
C GLU A 134 21.62 -13.52 -25.97
N PHE A 135 20.35 -13.85 -26.19
CA PHE A 135 19.90 -14.38 -27.49
C PHE A 135 20.09 -13.37 -28.62
N GLY A 136 19.75 -12.10 -28.41
CA GLY A 136 19.96 -11.03 -29.39
C GLY A 136 21.45 -10.80 -29.71
N GLN A 137 22.30 -10.76 -28.70
CA GLN A 137 23.75 -10.56 -28.84
C GLN A 137 24.44 -11.76 -29.49
N SER A 138 24.03 -13.00 -29.15
CA SER A 138 24.58 -14.21 -29.79
C SER A 138 24.18 -14.32 -31.26
N LYS A 139 22.98 -13.84 -31.62
CA LYS A 139 22.54 -13.77 -33.02
C LYS A 139 23.33 -12.73 -33.82
N LEU A 140 23.58 -11.55 -33.24
CA LEU A 140 24.39 -10.48 -33.85
C LEU A 140 25.88 -10.83 -34.00
N LYS A 141 26.39 -11.81 -33.26
CA LYS A 141 27.79 -12.26 -33.34
C LYS A 141 28.02 -13.38 -34.37
N ASN A 142 26.94 -13.99 -34.86
CA ASN A 142 26.95 -15.10 -35.81
C ASN A 142 26.50 -14.69 -37.23
N ASP A 143 26.10 -13.44 -37.43
CA ASP A 143 26.01 -12.74 -38.74
C ASP A 143 27.27 -11.89 -38.95
#